data_AF-A0A4D7JKV2-F1
#
_entry.id   AF-A0A4D7JKV2-F1
#
_cell.length_a   1.000
_cell.length_b   1.000
_cell.length_c   1.000
_cell.angle_alpha   90.00
_cell.angle_beta   90.00
_cell.angle_gamma   90.00
#
_symmetry.space_group_name_H-M   'P 1'
#
loop_
_entity.id
_entity.type
_entity.pdbx_description
1 polymer ?
#
loop_
_entity_poly.entity_id
_entity_poly.type
_entity_poly.pdbx_seq_one_letter_code
_entity_poly.pdbx_strand_id
1 'polypeptide(L)'
;MSKNSLFFVFAIIAFLNLSLFAQRGQSNYSTRNKKAIEYFEGSENYMIRRQYDQAIDLLQQAIKKDDDFIEAYLRLGQCYQATSKPDLALQTFQKSLELDPNNNYPIIRLQLAELYFNDNDYNKAKEYYEEFIYSKPNQRLLGLAQQRLENSNYAIKFFKTNKDTSNVKKVRLPDPLINFNYNISRHYQLMKSRYFLLAGKDFIIITMKISTYL
;
A
#
# COMPACT_ATOMS: atom_id res chain seq x y z
N MET A 1 33.83 -42.63 25.68
CA MET A 1 33.84 -41.15 25.80
C MET A 1 33.83 -40.78 27.27
N SER A 2 34.73 -39.91 27.71
CA SER A 2 34.75 -39.46 29.11
C SER A 2 33.57 -38.50 29.35
N LYS A 3 33.00 -38.48 30.56
CA LYS A 3 31.86 -37.59 30.90
C LYS A 3 32.14 -36.12 30.54
N ASN A 4 33.40 -35.72 30.56
CA ASN A 4 33.85 -34.37 30.22
C ASN A 4 33.69 -34.06 28.73
N SER A 5 33.94 -35.00 27.82
CA SER A 5 33.79 -34.76 26.37
C SER A 5 32.32 -34.61 25.97
N LEU A 6 31.40 -35.29 26.68
CA LEU A 6 29.97 -35.19 26.42
C LEU A 6 29.41 -33.83 26.85
N PHE A 7 29.86 -33.31 28.00
CA PHE A 7 29.48 -31.98 28.50
C PHE A 7 29.89 -30.85 27.54
N PHE A 8 31.08 -30.91 26.97
CA PHE A 8 31.54 -29.93 25.99
C PHE A 8 30.69 -29.91 24.70
N VAL A 9 30.25 -31.07 24.22
CA VAL A 9 29.37 -31.16 23.04
C VAL A 9 28.00 -30.54 23.35
N PHE A 10 27.43 -30.81 24.53
CA PHE A 10 26.17 -30.19 24.95
C PHE A 10 26.29 -28.67 25.10
N ALA A 11 27.40 -28.16 25.64
CA ALA A 11 27.65 -26.73 25.76
C ALA A 11 27.75 -26.03 24.39
N ILE A 12 28.42 -26.66 23.41
CA ILE A 12 28.53 -26.13 22.04
C ILE A 12 27.15 -26.13 21.34
N ILE A 13 26.37 -27.20 21.48
CA ILE A 13 25.00 -27.26 20.94
C ILE A 13 24.11 -26.20 21.59
N ALA A 14 24.20 -26.01 22.91
CA ALA A 14 23.44 -24.98 23.61
C ALA A 14 23.82 -23.56 23.15
N PHE A 15 25.12 -23.30 22.93
CA PHE A 15 25.62 -22.01 22.44
C PHE A 15 25.22 -21.73 20.98
N LEU A 16 25.31 -22.75 20.11
CA LEU A 16 24.84 -22.66 18.72
C LEU A 16 23.33 -22.40 18.65
N ASN A 17 22.54 -23.07 19.47
CA ASN A 17 21.10 -22.82 19.55
C ASN A 17 20.77 -21.42 20.09
N LEU A 18 21.50 -20.93 21.09
CA LEU A 18 21.34 -19.55 21.60
C LEU A 18 21.59 -18.50 20.50
N SER A 19 22.62 -18.71 19.67
CA SER A 19 22.93 -17.79 18.56
C SER A 19 21.87 -17.81 17.45
N LEU A 20 21.28 -18.97 17.18
CA LEU A 20 20.16 -19.14 16.23
C LEU A 20 18.86 -18.53 16.74
N PHE A 21 18.62 -18.53 18.07
CA PHE A 21 17.47 -17.83 18.66
C PHE A 21 17.68 -16.31 18.73
N ALA A 22 18.90 -15.84 18.98
CA ALA A 22 19.22 -14.41 18.95
C ALA A 22 19.07 -13.80 17.53
N GLN A 23 19.36 -14.56 16.48
CA GLN A 23 19.17 -14.12 15.09
C GLN A 23 17.71 -14.12 14.64
N ARG A 24 16.83 -14.90 15.27
CA ARG A 24 15.41 -15.02 14.88
C ARG A 24 14.53 -13.81 15.26
N GLY A 25 15.07 -12.83 15.97
CA GLY A 25 14.32 -11.66 16.45
C GLY A 25 14.74 -10.30 15.90
N GLN A 26 15.76 -10.21 15.05
CA GLN A 26 16.17 -8.93 14.48
C GLN A 26 15.54 -8.73 13.10
N SER A 27 14.57 -7.83 13.02
CA SER A 27 14.14 -7.25 11.75
C SER A 27 15.35 -6.61 11.09
N ASN A 28 15.73 -7.07 9.90
CA ASN A 28 16.75 -6.40 9.09
C ASN A 28 16.14 -5.11 8.52
N TYR A 29 16.24 -4.03 9.29
CA TYR A 29 15.87 -2.69 8.81
C TYR A 29 16.91 -2.16 7.82
N SER A 30 16.50 -1.25 6.93
CA SER A 30 17.42 -0.53 6.05
C SER A 30 18.48 0.29 6.80
N THR A 31 18.17 0.71 8.04
CA THR A 31 19.07 1.43 8.93
C THR A 31 19.78 0.51 9.93
N ARG A 32 20.97 0.93 10.41
CA ARG A 32 21.65 0.38 11.60
C ARG A 32 21.60 1.32 12.81
N ASN A 33 20.98 2.50 12.67
CA ASN A 33 20.89 3.49 13.72
C ASN A 33 19.88 3.04 14.79
N LYS A 34 20.39 2.59 15.94
CA LYS A 34 19.57 2.08 17.05
C LYS A 34 18.50 3.06 17.52
N LYS A 35 18.80 4.36 17.53
CA LYS A 35 17.85 5.39 17.96
C LYS A 35 16.77 5.65 16.91
N ALA A 36 17.12 5.57 15.62
CA ALA A 36 16.13 5.61 14.55
C ALA A 36 15.16 4.42 14.66
N ILE A 37 15.70 3.22 14.88
CA ILE A 37 14.92 1.99 15.09
C ILE A 37 14.00 2.11 16.32
N GLU A 38 14.50 2.60 17.44
CA GLU A 38 13.70 2.81 18.66
C GLU A 38 12.49 3.72 18.40
N TYR A 39 12.68 4.85 17.72
CA TYR A 39 11.58 5.75 17.36
C TYR A 39 10.59 5.08 16.39
N PHE A 40 11.09 4.35 15.39
CA PHE A 40 10.27 3.61 14.44
C PHE A 40 9.41 2.55 15.13
N GLU A 41 10.01 1.70 15.96
CA GLU A 41 9.30 0.66 16.71
C GLU A 41 8.29 1.26 17.70
N GLY A 42 8.62 2.40 18.32
CA GLY A 42 7.67 3.17 19.12
C GLY A 42 6.47 3.65 18.31
N SER A 43 6.67 4.06 17.07
CA SER A 43 5.58 4.52 16.18
C SER A 43 4.60 3.40 15.82
N GLU A 44 5.07 2.15 15.65
CA GLU A 44 4.21 1.03 15.28
C GLU A 44 3.10 0.79 16.33
N ASN A 45 3.38 1.01 17.61
CA ASN A 45 2.37 0.90 18.69
C ASN A 45 1.25 1.93 18.51
N TYR A 46 1.61 3.19 18.24
CA TYR A 46 0.64 4.24 17.94
C TYR A 46 -0.15 3.95 16.66
N MET A 47 0.48 3.40 15.63
CA MET A 47 -0.20 2.98 14.40
C MET A 47 -1.24 1.88 14.64
N ILE A 48 -0.92 0.86 15.44
CA ILE A 48 -1.86 -0.21 15.82
C ILE A 48 -3.09 0.38 16.55
N ARG A 49 -2.87 1.41 17.37
CA ARG A 49 -3.93 2.15 18.08
C ARG A 49 -4.62 3.21 17.22
N ARG A 50 -4.25 3.36 15.93
CA ARG A 50 -4.74 4.39 15.00
C ARG A 50 -4.49 5.82 15.48
N GLN A 51 -3.51 6.00 16.35
CA GLN A 51 -3.05 7.27 16.88
C GLN A 51 -2.01 7.87 15.94
N TYR A 52 -2.45 8.26 14.74
CA TYR A 52 -1.54 8.57 13.62
C TYR A 52 -0.70 9.82 13.84
N ASP A 53 -1.17 10.84 14.56
CA ASP A 53 -0.39 12.04 14.81
C ASP A 53 0.85 11.74 15.68
N GLN A 54 0.69 10.94 16.74
CA GLN A 54 1.82 10.50 17.55
C GLN A 54 2.78 9.57 16.78
N ALA A 55 2.24 8.73 15.90
CA ALA A 55 3.07 7.91 15.03
C ALA A 55 3.90 8.77 14.06
N ILE A 56 3.30 9.80 13.48
CA ILE A 56 3.99 10.77 12.60
C ILE A 56 5.15 11.43 13.34
N ASP A 57 4.94 11.92 14.57
CA ASP A 57 5.99 12.58 15.35
C ASP A 57 7.19 11.66 15.61
N LEU A 58 6.93 10.38 15.90
CA LEU A 58 7.99 9.40 16.11
C LEU A 58 8.70 9.01 14.82
N LEU A 59 7.96 8.84 13.72
CA LEU A 59 8.54 8.54 12.40
C LEU A 59 9.41 9.68 11.89
N GLN A 60 9.01 10.93 12.11
CA GLN A 60 9.85 12.09 11.81
C GLN A 60 11.11 12.13 12.66
N GLN A 61 11.03 11.72 13.95
CA GLN A 61 12.23 11.57 14.78
C GLN A 61 13.13 10.43 14.30
N ALA A 62 12.57 9.31 13.84
CA ALA A 62 13.34 8.21 13.25
C ALA A 62 14.12 8.69 12.01
N ILE A 63 13.43 9.34 11.08
CA ILE A 63 14.02 9.92 9.85
C ILE A 63 15.08 10.99 10.20
N LYS A 64 14.87 11.80 11.24
CA LYS A 64 15.88 12.77 11.68
C LYS A 64 17.14 12.10 12.24
N LYS A 65 17.05 10.86 12.72
CA LYS A 65 18.22 10.10 13.19
C LYS A 65 18.93 9.38 12.05
N ASP A 66 18.19 8.94 11.05
CA ASP A 66 18.73 8.33 9.84
C ASP A 66 17.78 8.62 8.68
N ASP A 67 18.22 9.47 7.76
CA ASP A 67 17.45 9.95 6.62
C ASP A 67 17.43 8.96 5.44
N ASP A 68 18.13 7.83 5.58
CA ASP A 68 18.10 6.69 4.66
C ASP A 68 17.20 5.54 5.16
N PHE A 69 16.42 5.75 6.24
CA PHE A 69 15.55 4.72 6.82
C PHE A 69 14.26 4.50 5.99
N ILE A 70 14.35 3.63 4.99
CA ILE A 70 13.31 3.31 4.00
C ILE A 70 11.95 3.00 4.65
N GLU A 71 11.93 2.12 5.66
CA GLU A 71 10.69 1.70 6.33
C GLU A 71 10.02 2.84 7.08
N ALA A 72 10.79 3.78 7.65
CA ALA A 72 10.24 4.94 8.34
C ALA A 72 9.51 5.87 7.36
N TYR A 73 10.06 6.12 6.18
CA TYR A 73 9.35 6.86 5.13
C TYR A 73 8.10 6.12 4.65
N LEU A 74 8.18 4.80 4.43
CA LEU A 74 7.02 4.00 4.05
C LEU A 74 5.89 4.10 5.10
N ARG A 75 6.21 3.98 6.39
CA ARG A 75 5.22 4.11 7.46
C ARG A 75 4.67 5.53 7.59
N LEU A 76 5.52 6.54 7.40
CA LEU A 76 5.11 7.94 7.46
C LEU A 76 4.11 8.26 6.33
N GLY A 77 4.37 7.79 5.10
CA GLY A 77 3.44 7.93 3.99
C GLY A 77 2.07 7.28 4.27
N GLN A 78 2.06 6.10 4.90
CA GLN A 78 0.81 5.43 5.30
C GLN A 78 0.05 6.23 6.36
N CYS A 79 0.74 6.83 7.32
CA CYS A 79 0.11 7.70 8.31
C CYS A 79 -0.46 8.98 7.67
N TYR A 80 0.22 9.56 6.69
CA TYR A 80 -0.30 10.69 5.91
C TYR A 80 -1.54 10.31 5.09
N GLN A 81 -1.59 9.11 4.49
CA GLN A 81 -2.81 8.62 3.86
C GLN A 81 -3.96 8.47 4.88
N ALA A 82 -3.69 7.87 6.04
CA ALA A 82 -4.69 7.66 7.07
C ALA A 82 -5.24 8.97 7.67
N THR A 83 -4.44 10.04 7.63
CA THR A 83 -4.81 11.38 8.09
C THR A 83 -5.27 12.31 6.96
N SER A 84 -5.60 11.75 5.78
CA SER A 84 -6.13 12.50 4.62
C SER A 84 -5.18 13.61 4.12
N LYS A 85 -3.87 13.35 4.16
CA LYS A 85 -2.81 14.24 3.64
C LYS A 85 -2.10 13.59 2.43
N PRO A 86 -2.79 13.39 1.29
CA PRO A 86 -2.26 12.61 0.16
C PRO A 86 -1.02 13.21 -0.49
N ASP A 87 -0.89 14.55 -0.53
CA ASP A 87 0.28 15.21 -1.11
C ASP A 87 1.57 14.91 -0.34
N LEU A 88 1.49 14.95 1.00
CA LEU A 88 2.60 14.57 1.86
C LEU A 88 2.90 13.08 1.75
N ALA A 89 1.87 12.23 1.65
CA ALA A 89 2.05 10.80 1.44
C ALA A 89 2.82 10.52 0.14
N LEU A 90 2.45 11.19 -0.97
CA LEU A 90 3.10 11.03 -2.26
C LEU A 90 4.59 11.36 -2.19
N GLN A 91 4.93 12.54 -1.66
CA GLN A 91 6.33 12.97 -1.51
C GLN A 91 7.12 12.00 -0.63
N THR A 92 6.51 11.54 0.47
CA THR A 92 7.16 10.62 1.42
C THR A 92 7.42 9.25 0.79
N PHE A 93 6.46 8.69 0.03
CA PHE A 93 6.65 7.42 -0.67
C PHE A 93 7.66 7.54 -1.81
N GLN A 94 7.68 8.66 -2.54
CA GLN A 94 8.70 8.91 -3.56
C GLN A 94 10.09 8.91 -2.93
N LYS A 95 10.27 9.57 -1.78
CA LYS A 95 11.53 9.53 -1.04
C LYS A 95 11.90 8.11 -0.60
N SER A 96 10.93 7.33 -0.12
CA SER A 96 11.13 5.92 0.23
C SER A 96 11.61 5.09 -0.98
N LEU A 97 11.02 5.33 -2.17
CA LEU A 97 11.38 4.63 -3.41
C LEU A 97 12.79 5.01 -3.89
N GLU A 98 13.16 6.29 -3.80
CA GLU A 98 14.50 6.78 -4.16
C GLU A 98 15.60 6.10 -3.34
N LEU A 99 15.31 5.80 -2.07
CA LEU A 99 16.23 5.11 -1.15
C LEU A 99 16.29 3.59 -1.39
N ASP A 100 15.43 3.02 -2.23
CA ASP A 100 15.39 1.60 -2.57
C ASP A 100 15.80 1.31 -4.03
N PRO A 101 17.05 1.62 -4.45
CA PRO A 101 17.49 1.41 -5.83
C PRO A 101 17.52 -0.08 -6.23
N ASN A 102 17.57 -0.98 -5.25
CA ASN A 102 17.64 -2.42 -5.45
C ASN A 102 16.27 -3.11 -5.42
N ASN A 103 15.18 -2.36 -5.24
CA ASN A 103 13.81 -2.87 -5.22
C ASN A 103 13.54 -3.92 -4.12
N ASN A 104 14.18 -3.76 -2.96
CA ASN A 104 13.97 -4.61 -1.79
C ASN A 104 12.60 -4.39 -1.14
N TYR A 105 11.96 -3.24 -1.39
CA TYR A 105 10.69 -2.81 -0.83
C TYR A 105 9.65 -2.56 -1.94
N PRO A 106 9.26 -3.59 -2.71
CA PRO A 106 8.32 -3.43 -3.82
C PRO A 106 6.98 -2.85 -3.39
N ILE A 107 6.60 -3.03 -2.12
CA ILE A 107 5.37 -2.49 -1.54
C ILE A 107 5.23 -0.97 -1.71
N ILE A 108 6.33 -0.22 -1.81
CA ILE A 108 6.31 1.23 -2.03
C ILE A 108 5.59 1.56 -3.35
N ARG A 109 5.82 0.76 -4.41
CA ARG A 109 5.15 0.94 -5.71
C ARG A 109 3.66 0.71 -5.63
N LEU A 110 3.22 -0.28 -4.86
CA LEU A 110 1.80 -0.50 -4.64
C LEU A 110 1.14 0.72 -3.95
N GLN A 111 1.82 1.33 -2.97
CA GLN A 111 1.30 2.53 -2.30
C GLN A 111 1.22 3.73 -3.26
N LEU A 112 2.24 3.94 -4.08
CA LEU A 112 2.24 4.99 -5.12
C LEU A 112 1.13 4.74 -6.16
N ALA A 113 0.95 3.50 -6.61
CA ALA A 113 -0.10 3.12 -7.53
C ALA A 113 -1.49 3.46 -6.98
N GLU A 114 -1.77 3.12 -5.72
CA GLU A 114 -3.04 3.45 -5.07
C GLU A 114 -3.24 4.97 -4.92
N LEU A 115 -2.18 5.75 -4.65
CA LEU A 115 -2.29 7.21 -4.60
C LEU A 115 -2.67 7.79 -5.98
N TYR A 116 -1.96 7.41 -7.03
CA TYR A 116 -2.28 7.88 -8.39
C TYR A 116 -3.65 7.40 -8.87
N PHE A 117 -4.04 6.17 -8.51
CA PHE A 117 -5.38 5.66 -8.79
C PHE A 117 -6.46 6.50 -8.09
N ASN A 118 -6.18 6.98 -6.88
CA ASN A 118 -7.09 7.85 -6.14
C ASN A 118 -7.13 9.29 -6.66
N ASP A 119 -6.02 9.78 -7.19
CA ASP A 119 -5.90 11.07 -7.87
C ASP A 119 -6.46 11.06 -9.32
N ASN A 120 -6.85 9.89 -9.82
CA ASN A 120 -7.34 9.65 -11.19
C ASN A 120 -6.25 9.75 -12.28
N ASP A 121 -4.97 9.79 -11.89
CA ASP A 121 -3.86 9.58 -12.83
C ASP A 121 -3.69 8.07 -13.09
N TYR A 122 -4.63 7.52 -13.85
CA TYR A 122 -4.68 6.09 -14.13
C TYR A 122 -3.49 5.59 -14.96
N ASN A 123 -2.82 6.48 -15.71
CA ASN A 123 -1.62 6.11 -16.47
C ASN A 123 -0.46 5.83 -15.51
N LYS A 124 -0.19 6.73 -14.55
CA LYS A 124 0.84 6.48 -13.53
C LYS A 124 0.45 5.33 -12.60
N ALA A 125 -0.81 5.23 -12.23
CA ALA A 125 -1.29 4.11 -11.42
C ALA A 125 -0.97 2.76 -12.10
N LYS A 126 -1.28 2.66 -13.40
CA LYS A 126 -0.96 1.49 -14.23
C LYS A 126 0.53 1.15 -14.20
N GLU A 127 1.40 2.12 -14.45
CA GLU A 127 2.86 1.94 -14.47
C GLU A 127 3.36 1.32 -13.16
N TYR A 128 3.00 1.91 -12.02
CA TYR A 128 3.40 1.40 -10.71
C TYR A 128 2.79 0.04 -10.36
N TYR A 129 1.54 -0.26 -10.78
CA TYR A 129 0.99 -1.60 -10.62
C TYR A 129 1.75 -2.64 -11.46
N GLU A 130 2.12 -2.32 -12.69
CA GLU A 130 2.90 -3.22 -13.56
C GLU A 130 4.28 -3.50 -12.96
N GLU A 131 4.97 -2.47 -12.46
CA GLU A 131 6.24 -2.65 -11.76
C GLU A 131 6.10 -3.48 -10.47
N PHE A 132 5.06 -3.23 -9.68
CA PHE A 132 4.79 -4.02 -8.48
C PHE A 132 4.50 -5.48 -8.82
N ILE A 133 3.75 -5.76 -9.89
CA ILE A 133 3.48 -7.13 -10.35
C ILE A 133 4.77 -7.80 -10.83
N TYR A 134 5.64 -7.06 -11.54
CA TYR A 134 6.93 -7.54 -12.02
C TYR A 134 7.83 -8.02 -10.89
N SER A 135 7.73 -7.42 -9.70
CA SER A 135 8.48 -7.84 -8.51
C SER A 135 8.02 -9.18 -7.91
N LYS A 136 7.01 -9.84 -8.49
CA LYS A 136 6.44 -11.13 -8.06
C LYS A 136 6.04 -11.15 -6.57
N PRO A 137 5.10 -10.28 -6.16
CA PRO A 137 4.64 -10.22 -4.78
C PRO A 137 3.84 -11.48 -4.41
N ASN A 138 3.50 -11.64 -3.12
CA ASN A 138 2.66 -12.74 -2.69
C ASN A 138 1.28 -12.72 -3.39
N GLN A 139 0.63 -13.90 -3.44
CA GLN A 139 -0.59 -14.09 -4.23
C GLN A 139 -1.73 -13.12 -3.88
N ARG A 140 -1.89 -12.76 -2.60
CA ARG A 140 -2.94 -11.82 -2.16
C ARG A 140 -2.71 -10.43 -2.74
N LEU A 141 -1.50 -9.90 -2.61
CA LEU A 141 -1.16 -8.58 -3.12
C LEU A 141 -1.10 -8.57 -4.65
N LEU A 142 -0.68 -9.67 -5.27
CA LEU A 142 -0.72 -9.85 -6.71
C LEU A 142 -2.15 -9.74 -7.26
N GLY A 143 -3.11 -10.45 -6.66
CA GLY A 143 -4.51 -10.39 -7.07
C GLY A 143 -5.10 -8.99 -6.96
N LEU A 144 -4.81 -8.28 -5.86
CA LEU A 144 -5.21 -6.89 -5.67
C LEU A 144 -4.62 -5.98 -6.77
N ALA A 145 -3.31 -6.09 -7.01
CA ALA A 145 -2.65 -5.25 -8.01
C ALA A 145 -3.15 -5.51 -9.44
N GLN A 146 -3.41 -6.78 -9.81
CA GLN A 146 -3.97 -7.14 -11.11
C GLN A 146 -5.36 -6.56 -11.32
N GLN A 147 -6.22 -6.66 -10.30
CA GLN A 147 -7.57 -6.09 -10.32
C GLN A 147 -7.52 -4.57 -10.49
N ARG A 148 -6.64 -3.89 -9.75
CA ARG A 148 -6.44 -2.44 -9.85
C ARG A 148 -5.84 -2.01 -11.19
N LEU A 149 -4.93 -2.79 -11.75
CA LEU A 149 -4.39 -2.60 -13.09
C LEU A 149 -5.49 -2.72 -14.17
N GLU A 150 -6.37 -3.72 -14.05
CA GLU A 150 -7.52 -3.87 -14.95
C GLU A 150 -8.44 -2.64 -14.86
N ASN A 151 -8.76 -2.20 -13.65
CA ASN A 151 -9.58 -0.99 -13.43
C ASN A 151 -8.91 0.26 -14.03
N SER A 152 -7.59 0.40 -13.88
CA SER A 152 -6.82 1.52 -14.45
C SER A 152 -6.87 1.51 -15.98
N ASN A 153 -6.65 0.35 -16.62
CA ASN A 153 -6.75 0.21 -18.08
C ASN A 153 -8.16 0.53 -18.59
N TYR A 154 -9.19 0.08 -17.86
CA TYR A 154 -10.57 0.40 -18.18
C TYR A 154 -10.82 1.91 -18.13
N ALA A 155 -10.36 2.58 -17.06
CA ALA A 155 -10.46 4.02 -16.89
C ALA A 155 -9.81 4.77 -18.06
N ILE A 156 -8.56 4.44 -18.38
CA ILE A 156 -7.80 5.04 -19.48
C ILE A 156 -8.59 4.91 -20.78
N LYS A 157 -9.08 3.71 -21.10
CA LYS A 157 -9.88 3.46 -22.30
C LYS A 157 -11.14 4.32 -22.30
N PHE A 158 -11.88 4.34 -21.19
CA PHE A 158 -13.12 5.09 -21.06
C PHE A 158 -12.91 6.59 -21.29
N PHE A 159 -11.96 7.21 -20.58
CA PHE A 159 -11.68 8.65 -20.69
C PHE A 159 -11.10 9.03 -22.05
N LYS A 160 -10.40 8.11 -22.72
CA LYS A 160 -9.94 8.29 -24.10
C LYS A 160 -11.09 8.24 -25.12
N THR A 161 -12.08 7.38 -24.93
CA THR A 161 -13.17 7.18 -25.90
C THR A 161 -14.35 8.13 -25.74
N ASN A 162 -14.57 8.67 -24.54
CA ASN A 162 -15.73 9.52 -24.24
C ASN A 162 -15.33 11.00 -24.23
N LYS A 163 -15.89 11.79 -25.15
CA LYS A 163 -15.57 13.22 -25.30
C LYS A 163 -16.18 14.13 -24.23
N ASP A 164 -17.32 13.74 -23.65
CA ASP A 164 -17.95 14.46 -22.54
C ASP A 164 -17.92 13.61 -21.27
N THR A 165 -16.94 13.88 -20.44
CA THR A 165 -16.77 13.27 -19.12
C THR A 165 -16.99 14.27 -17.98
N SER A 166 -17.50 15.47 -18.30
CA SER A 166 -17.72 16.56 -17.33
C SER A 166 -18.66 16.18 -16.19
N ASN A 167 -19.57 15.24 -16.44
CA ASN A 167 -20.55 14.75 -15.47
C ASN A 167 -20.07 13.52 -14.68
N VAL A 168 -18.91 12.96 -15.03
CA VAL A 168 -18.37 11.74 -14.42
C VAL A 168 -17.83 12.06 -13.03
N LYS A 169 -18.40 11.43 -12.00
CA LYS A 169 -17.93 11.57 -10.62
C LYS A 169 -17.61 10.21 -10.02
N LYS A 170 -16.43 10.09 -9.41
CA LYS A 170 -16.05 8.94 -8.58
C LYS A 170 -16.93 8.92 -7.33
N VAL A 171 -17.64 7.82 -7.13
CA VAL A 171 -18.47 7.61 -5.92
C VAL A 171 -17.98 6.35 -5.22
N ARG A 172 -17.68 6.45 -3.92
CA ARG A 172 -17.41 5.28 -3.08
C ARG A 172 -18.73 4.55 -2.86
N LEU A 173 -18.78 3.25 -3.18
CA LEU A 173 -19.95 2.46 -2.85
C LEU A 173 -20.06 2.20 -1.34
N PRO A 174 -21.28 2.10 -0.80
CA PRO A 174 -21.53 1.59 0.54
C PRO A 174 -20.85 0.23 0.77
N ASP A 175 -20.34 -0.01 1.99
CA ASP A 175 -19.59 -1.22 2.36
C ASP A 175 -20.28 -2.56 2.01
N PRO A 176 -21.62 -2.72 2.05
CA PRO A 176 -22.27 -3.96 1.59
C PRO A 176 -22.08 -4.22 0.09
N LEU A 177 -22.02 -3.17 -0.72
CA LEU A 177 -21.84 -3.26 -2.17
C LEU A 177 -20.36 -3.49 -2.55
N ILE A 178 -19.43 -3.16 -1.66
CA ILE A 178 -18.01 -3.47 -1.80
C ILE A 178 -17.77 -4.99 -1.67
N ASN A 179 -18.52 -5.68 -0.80
CA ASN A 179 -18.33 -7.10 -0.52
C ASN A 179 -19.07 -8.06 -1.49
N PHE A 180 -19.94 -7.54 -2.36
CA PHE A 180 -20.70 -8.35 -3.33
C PHE A 180 -19.92 -8.53 -4.64
N ASN A 181 -19.17 -9.63 -4.72
CA ASN A 181 -18.27 -9.94 -5.82
C ASN A 181 -18.97 -10.51 -7.08
N TYR A 182 -20.17 -10.04 -7.45
CA TYR A 182 -20.95 -10.62 -8.55
C TYR A 182 -21.72 -9.58 -9.38
N ASN A 183 -21.32 -9.42 -10.65
CA ASN A 183 -22.17 -9.01 -11.78
C ASN A 183 -23.11 -7.81 -11.55
N ILE A 184 -22.58 -6.63 -11.20
CA ILE A 184 -23.38 -5.38 -11.17
C ILE A 184 -23.62 -4.80 -12.58
N SER A 185 -23.41 -5.55 -13.66
CA SER A 185 -23.70 -5.07 -15.02
C SER A 185 -25.21 -5.02 -15.33
N ARG A 186 -26.08 -5.70 -14.56
CA ARG A 186 -27.52 -5.81 -14.87
C ARG A 186 -28.51 -5.15 -13.89
N HIS A 187 -28.19 -4.98 -12.61
CA HIS A 187 -29.22 -4.69 -11.60
C HIS A 187 -29.38 -3.22 -11.16
N TYR A 188 -28.42 -2.33 -11.44
CA TYR A 188 -28.53 -0.94 -10.97
C TYR A 188 -29.37 -0.02 -11.88
N GLN A 189 -29.90 -0.56 -12.99
CA GLN A 189 -30.81 0.15 -13.88
C GLN A 189 -32.18 0.47 -13.23
N LEU A 190 -32.49 -0.07 -12.05
CA LEU A 190 -33.85 -0.07 -11.48
C LEU A 190 -34.10 0.85 -10.27
N MET A 191 -33.11 1.63 -9.79
CA MET A 191 -33.35 2.59 -8.70
C MET A 191 -33.28 4.04 -9.18
N LYS A 192 -34.43 4.51 -9.70
CA LYS A 192 -34.90 5.91 -9.82
C LYS A 192 -33.83 7.03 -9.81
N SER A 193 -32.96 7.04 -10.81
CA SER A 193 -32.54 8.20 -11.63
C SER A 193 -31.31 7.80 -12.45
N ARG A 194 -31.22 8.32 -13.67
CA ARG A 194 -30.35 7.84 -14.76
C ARG A 194 -28.85 7.91 -14.40
N TYR A 195 -28.26 6.77 -14.04
CA TYR A 195 -26.83 6.59 -13.84
C TYR A 195 -26.38 5.28 -14.51
N PHE A 196 -25.31 5.31 -15.29
CA PHE A 196 -24.67 4.09 -15.79
C PHE A 196 -23.61 3.62 -14.80
N LEU A 197 -23.52 2.30 -14.62
CA LEU A 197 -22.60 1.69 -13.69
C LEU A 197 -21.55 0.93 -14.51
N LEU A 198 -20.32 1.43 -14.53
CA LEU A 198 -19.20 0.77 -15.19
C LEU A 198 -18.35 0.06 -14.15
N ALA A 199 -18.86 -1.06 -13.65
CA ALA A 199 -18.14 -1.89 -12.70
C ALA A 199 -17.05 -2.71 -13.40
N GLY A 200 -15.82 -2.19 -13.37
CA GLY A 200 -14.64 -3.04 -13.20
C GLY A 200 -14.56 -3.52 -11.75
N LYS A 201 -13.91 -4.66 -11.51
CA LYS A 201 -14.03 -5.44 -10.28
C LYS A 201 -13.57 -4.73 -9.01
N ASP A 202 -13.04 -3.50 -9.06
CA ASP A 202 -13.04 -2.56 -7.92
C ASP A 202 -13.02 -1.06 -8.35
N PHE A 203 -14.22 -0.59 -8.72
CA PHE A 203 -14.76 0.78 -8.66
C PHE A 203 -14.13 1.90 -9.50
N ILE A 204 -14.75 2.13 -10.66
CA ILE A 204 -14.99 3.48 -11.18
C ILE A 204 -16.48 3.57 -11.53
N ILE A 205 -17.27 4.27 -10.71
CA ILE A 205 -18.64 4.60 -11.08
C ILE A 205 -18.59 5.87 -11.91
N ILE A 206 -19.16 5.79 -13.11
CA ILE A 206 -19.23 6.88 -14.06
C ILE A 206 -20.68 7.27 -14.20
N THR A 207 -21.12 8.23 -13.37
CA THR A 207 -22.45 8.79 -13.50
C THR A 207 -22.50 9.75 -14.70
N MET A 208 -23.43 9.57 -15.63
CA MET A 208 -23.77 10.59 -16.63
C MET A 208 -25.11 11.19 -16.24
N LYS A 209 -25.13 12.48 -15.88
CA LYS A 209 -26.38 13.21 -15.75
C LYS A 209 -26.87 13.53 -17.17
N ILE A 210 -27.88 12.82 -17.65
CA ILE A 210 -28.53 13.20 -18.91
C ILE A 210 -29.26 14.53 -18.64
N SER A 211 -28.74 15.62 -19.22
CA SER A 211 -29.49 16.87 -19.35
C SER A 211 -30.73 16.58 -20.19
N THR A 212 -31.90 16.62 -19.59
CA THR A 212 -33.17 16.55 -20.32
C THR A 212 -33.32 17.84 -21.13
N TYR A 213 -32.97 17.78 -22.40
CA TYR A 213 -33.61 18.60 -23.43
C TYR A 213 -34.69 17.72 -24.08
N LEU A 214 -35.85 17.67 -23.43
CA LEU A 214 -37.15 17.35 -24.02
C LEU A 214 -38.18 18.23 -23.32
#